data_AF-A0A182H722-F1
#
_entry.id   AF-A0A182H722-F1
#
_cell.length_a   1.000
_cell.length_b   1.000
_cell.length_c   1.000
_cell.angle_alpha   90.00
_cell.angle_beta   90.00
_cell.angle_gamma   90.00
#
_symmetry.space_group_name_H-M   'P 1'
#
loop_
_entity.id
_entity.type
_entity.pdbx_description
1 polymer ?
#
loop_
_entity_poly.entity_id
_entity_poly.type
_entity_poly.pdbx_seq_one_letter_code
_entity_poly.pdbx_strand_id
1 'polypeptide(L)'
;MHTSASHSSKSSAQVDGIHVCEKCAVTFSPYQALLVHIQEYHWNDPPQETFSCSVCTKPFDKRRLLQYHILVAHLGQIPYACNHCGEWFRTKSHLKQHKTMFHERNLGDANRCEFCGQTYLDEIQAGSKEDVQ
;
A
#
# COMPACT_ATOMS: atom_id res chain seq x y z
N MET A 1 -23.76 48.64 -0.36
CA MET A 1 -23.60 47.83 0.88
C MET A 1 -24.07 46.43 0.48
N HIS A 2 -23.30 45.36 0.36
CA HIS A 2 -22.01 44.97 0.90
C HIS A 2 -21.19 44.23 -0.17
N THR A 3 -19.87 44.37 0.00
CA THR A 3 -18.80 43.58 -0.60
C THR A 3 -18.88 42.10 -0.23
N SER A 4 -18.48 41.20 -1.12
CA SER A 4 -17.74 39.98 -0.75
C SER A 4 -16.93 39.48 -1.94
N ALA A 5 -15.63 39.31 -1.71
CA ALA A 5 -14.60 39.03 -2.68
C ALA A 5 -14.37 37.52 -2.87
N SER A 6 -13.90 37.20 -4.09
CA SER A 6 -12.86 36.23 -4.46
C SER A 6 -12.80 34.86 -3.79
N HIS A 7 -12.77 33.81 -4.63
CA HIS A 7 -11.60 32.92 -4.69
C HIS A 7 -11.36 32.46 -6.13
N SER A 8 -10.24 32.90 -6.72
CA SER A 8 -9.66 32.33 -7.93
C SER A 8 -8.96 31.01 -7.61
N SER A 9 -9.05 30.03 -8.51
CA SER A 9 -8.03 29.00 -8.69
C SER A 9 -7.99 28.63 -10.18
N LYS A 10 -6.83 28.88 -10.78
CA LYS A 10 -6.53 28.74 -12.22
C LYS A 10 -6.14 27.30 -12.55
N SER A 11 -6.58 26.79 -13.71
CA SER A 11 -5.81 25.88 -14.59
C SER A 11 -6.59 25.75 -15.91
N SER A 12 -6.37 26.60 -16.92
CA SER A 12 -5.30 26.54 -17.94
C SER A 12 -5.55 25.49 -19.04
N ALA A 13 -5.72 26.02 -20.27
CA ALA A 13 -5.75 25.38 -21.59
C ALA A 13 -7.08 24.79 -22.09
N GLN A 14 -7.98 25.69 -22.50
CA GLN A 14 -9.02 25.38 -23.50
C GLN A 14 -8.40 25.57 -24.89
N VAL A 15 -8.15 24.46 -25.60
CA VAL A 15 -7.78 24.46 -27.03
C VAL A 15 -8.65 23.41 -27.75
N ASP A 16 -9.52 23.91 -28.63
CA ASP A 16 -10.12 23.23 -29.78
C ASP A 16 -11.06 22.02 -29.64
N GLY A 17 -11.86 21.88 -28.58
CA GLY A 17 -12.98 20.91 -28.60
C GLY A 17 -12.56 19.45 -28.89
N ILE A 18 -11.28 19.16 -28.72
CA ILE A 18 -10.64 17.86 -28.87
C ILE A 18 -10.42 17.33 -27.46
N HIS A 19 -10.88 16.11 -27.22
CA HIS A 19 -10.84 15.41 -25.96
C HIS A 19 -9.92 14.20 -26.11
N VAL A 20 -8.93 14.07 -25.22
CA VAL A 20 -7.94 13.00 -25.29
C VAL A 20 -8.33 11.89 -24.32
N CYS A 21 -8.27 10.63 -24.75
CA CYS A 21 -8.38 9.48 -23.87
C CYS A 21 -7.09 9.33 -23.08
N GLU A 22 -7.16 9.49 -21.76
CA GLU A 22 -5.96 9.40 -20.90
C GLU A 22 -5.38 7.98 -20.81
N LYS A 23 -6.16 6.94 -21.15
CA LYS A 23 -5.72 5.54 -21.11
C LYS A 23 -4.86 5.15 -22.31
N CYS A 24 -5.13 5.70 -23.49
CA CYS A 24 -4.44 5.33 -24.74
C CYS A 24 -3.95 6.53 -25.58
N ALA A 25 -4.10 7.76 -25.06
CA ALA A 25 -3.75 9.03 -25.68
C ALA A 25 -4.44 9.33 -27.03
N VAL A 26 -5.49 8.59 -27.40
CA VAL A 26 -6.26 8.82 -28.63
C VAL A 26 -7.15 10.06 -28.48
N THR A 27 -7.22 10.89 -29.51
CA THR A 27 -7.96 12.15 -29.52
C THR A 27 -9.33 12.02 -30.20
N PHE A 28 -10.35 12.66 -29.65
CA PHE A 28 -11.73 12.59 -30.11
C PHE A 28 -12.38 13.99 -30.14
N SER A 29 -13.25 14.25 -31.11
CA SER A 29 -14.17 15.39 -31.11
C SER A 29 -15.46 14.94 -31.80
N PRO A 30 -16.66 15.15 -31.23
CA PRO A 30 -16.96 15.79 -29.94
C PRO A 30 -16.73 14.87 -28.72
N TYR A 31 -16.87 15.38 -27.49
CA TYR A 31 -16.70 14.64 -26.22
C TYR A 31 -17.45 13.30 -26.18
N GLN A 32 -18.64 13.22 -26.78
CA GLN A 32 -19.44 11.99 -26.85
C GLN A 32 -18.68 10.81 -27.49
N ALA A 33 -17.82 11.06 -28.47
CA ALA A 33 -17.02 10.02 -29.10
C ALA A 33 -15.97 9.43 -28.15
N LEU A 34 -15.41 10.25 -27.25
CA LEU A 34 -14.52 9.77 -26.18
C LEU A 34 -15.28 8.90 -25.17
N LEU A 35 -16.50 9.29 -24.80
CA LEU A 35 -17.31 8.50 -23.85
C LEU A 35 -17.65 7.12 -24.39
N VAL A 36 -18.07 7.01 -25.65
CA VAL A 36 -18.31 5.73 -26.31
C VAL A 36 -17.02 4.91 -26.40
N HIS A 37 -15.89 5.55 -26.74
CA HIS A 37 -14.59 4.86 -26.75
C HIS A 37 -14.24 4.26 -25.38
N ILE A 38 -14.40 5.03 -24.30
CA ILE A 38 -14.15 4.53 -22.94
C ILE A 38 -15.12 3.40 -22.58
N GLN A 39 -16.40 3.53 -22.96
CA GLN A 39 -17.42 2.53 -22.69
C GLN A 39 -17.20 1.21 -23.45
N GLU A 40 -16.72 1.24 -24.69
CA GLU A 40 -16.55 0.03 -25.51
C GLU A 40 -15.18 -0.65 -25.30
N TYR A 41 -14.12 0.15 -25.20
CA TYR A 41 -12.74 -0.35 -25.19
C TYR A 41 -12.12 -0.36 -23.79
N HIS A 42 -12.68 0.39 -22.84
CA HIS A 42 -12.20 0.50 -21.47
C HIS A 42 -13.30 0.13 -20.43
N TRP A 43 -14.39 -0.54 -20.84
CA TRP A 43 -15.50 -1.01 -19.99
C TRP A 43 -15.04 -1.76 -18.73
N ASN A 44 -14.01 -2.60 -18.90
CA ASN A 44 -13.44 -3.44 -17.84
C ASN A 44 -12.21 -2.81 -17.18
N ASP A 45 -11.87 -1.56 -17.51
CA ASP A 45 -10.68 -0.90 -17.03
C ASP A 45 -11.08 0.19 -16.03
N PRO A 46 -11.15 -0.12 -14.72
CA PRO A 46 -11.61 0.82 -13.70
C PRO A 46 -10.79 2.12 -13.78
N PRO A 47 -11.36 3.27 -13.38
CA PRO A 47 -10.55 4.48 -13.24
C PRO A 47 -9.38 4.12 -12.32
N GLN A 48 -8.15 4.24 -12.83
CA GLN A 48 -6.97 4.14 -11.99
C GLN A 48 -6.91 5.42 -11.16
N GLU A 49 -7.80 5.50 -10.16
CA GLU A 49 -7.70 6.43 -9.04
C GLU A 49 -6.47 6.01 -8.24
N THR A 50 -5.30 6.35 -8.79
CA THR A 50 -4.03 6.11 -8.11
C THR A 50 -3.88 7.16 -7.01
N PHE A 51 -3.48 6.69 -5.84
CA PHE A 51 -3.13 7.56 -4.73
C PHE A 51 -1.66 7.94 -4.87
N SER A 52 -1.37 9.21 -5.11
CA SER A 52 0.00 9.68 -5.28
C SER A 52 0.61 10.16 -3.95
N CYS A 53 1.88 9.87 -3.73
CA CYS A 53 2.63 10.41 -2.60
C CYS A 53 2.83 11.92 -2.75
N SER A 54 2.45 12.71 -1.75
CA SER A 54 2.65 14.16 -1.77
C SER A 54 4.11 14.58 -1.64
N VAL A 55 4.99 13.69 -1.18
CA VAL A 55 6.42 13.98 -0.97
C VAL A 55 7.27 13.58 -2.18
N CYS A 56 7.03 12.40 -2.77
CA CYS A 56 7.85 11.90 -3.88
C CYS A 56 7.05 11.57 -5.16
N THR A 57 5.76 11.91 -5.22
CA THR A 57 4.85 11.72 -6.38
C THR A 57 4.65 10.27 -6.85
N LYS A 58 5.17 9.29 -6.11
CA LYS A 58 5.03 7.87 -6.45
C LYS A 58 3.55 7.44 -6.39
N PRO A 59 3.01 6.78 -7.43
CA PRO A 59 1.62 6.34 -7.46
C PRO A 59 1.43 5.00 -6.73
N PHE A 60 0.25 4.81 -6.16
CA PHE A 60 -0.18 3.59 -5.49
C PHE A 60 -1.63 3.23 -5.87
N ASP A 61 -1.89 1.95 -6.10
CA ASP A 61 -3.22 1.41 -6.43
C ASP A 61 -4.18 1.38 -5.23
N LYS A 62 -3.66 1.51 -3.99
CA LYS A 62 -4.45 1.44 -2.75
C LYS A 62 -3.98 2.46 -1.72
N ARG A 63 -4.93 3.14 -1.08
CA ARG A 63 -4.66 4.12 0.01
C ARG A 63 -3.79 3.54 1.14
N ARG A 64 -4.00 2.27 1.52
CA ARG A 64 -3.19 1.60 2.55
C ARG A 64 -1.71 1.47 2.18
N LEU A 65 -1.42 1.33 0.88
CA LEU A 65 -0.04 1.20 0.38
C LEU A 65 0.65 2.55 0.35
N LEU A 66 -0.07 3.61 -0.05
CA LEU A 66 0.40 4.99 0.09
C LEU A 66 0.70 5.31 1.56
N GLN A 67 -0.21 5.00 2.47
CA GLN A 67 -0.02 5.30 3.89
C GLN A 67 1.17 4.53 4.49
N TYR A 68 1.32 3.25 4.14
CA TYR A 68 2.50 2.49 4.50
C TYR A 68 3.77 3.14 3.95
N HIS A 69 3.80 3.47 2.65
CA HIS A 69 4.94 4.12 2.03
C HIS A 69 5.34 5.41 2.73
N ILE A 70 4.38 6.26 3.11
CA ILE A 70 4.65 7.49 3.87
C ILE A 70 5.32 7.15 5.22
N LEU A 71 4.78 6.17 5.95
CA LEU A 71 5.31 5.78 7.25
C LEU A 71 6.75 5.28 7.15
N VAL A 72 7.04 4.31 6.27
CA VAL A 72 8.40 3.73 6.16
C VAL A 72 9.39 4.61 5.42
N ALA A 73 9.01 5.22 4.30
CA ALA A 73 9.96 5.88 3.39
C ALA A 73 10.18 7.36 3.70
N HIS A 74 9.25 8.02 4.40
CA HIS A 74 9.34 9.45 4.69
C HIS A 74 9.41 9.74 6.20
N LEU A 75 8.72 8.96 7.03
CA LEU A 75 8.68 9.18 8.47
C LEU A 75 9.60 8.24 9.27
N GLY A 76 10.14 7.19 8.64
CA GLY A 76 10.95 6.17 9.33
C GLY A 76 10.17 5.43 10.42
N GLN A 77 8.83 5.49 10.37
CA GLN A 77 7.95 4.83 11.32
C GLN A 77 7.52 3.48 10.78
N ILE A 78 7.54 2.47 11.64
CA ILE A 78 7.24 1.12 11.22
C ILE A 78 6.07 0.59 12.05
N PRO A 79 4.94 0.26 11.41
CA PRO A 79 3.68 0.20 12.16
C PRO A 79 3.56 -1.05 13.03
N TYR A 80 4.17 -2.19 12.65
CA TYR A 80 4.03 -3.45 13.37
C TYR A 80 5.30 -4.30 13.31
N ALA A 81 6.02 -4.41 14.44
CA ALA A 81 7.22 -5.24 14.59
C ALA A 81 6.93 -6.55 15.31
N CYS A 82 7.61 -7.63 14.93
CA CYS A 82 7.70 -8.84 15.73
C CYS A 82 8.69 -8.63 16.87
N ASN A 83 8.27 -8.89 18.10
CA ASN A 83 9.12 -8.78 19.29
C ASN A 83 10.07 -9.97 19.48
N HIS A 84 9.90 -11.06 18.71
CA HIS A 84 10.80 -12.22 18.79
C HIS A 84 11.97 -12.08 17.80
N CYS A 85 11.68 -11.76 16.53
CA CYS A 85 12.70 -11.68 15.47
C CYS A 85 12.97 -10.27 14.94
N GLY A 86 12.24 -9.24 15.38
CA GLY A 86 12.43 -7.86 14.93
C GLY A 86 11.83 -7.53 13.57
N GLU A 87 11.19 -8.49 12.90
CA GLU A 87 10.66 -8.27 11.55
C GLU A 87 9.44 -7.37 11.47
N TRP A 88 9.28 -6.72 10.32
CA TRP A 88 8.30 -5.67 10.14
C TRP A 88 7.16 -6.07 9.19
N PHE A 89 5.93 -5.81 9.61
CA PHE A 89 4.74 -6.23 8.89
C PHE A 89 3.86 -5.05 8.51
N ARG A 90 3.25 -5.16 7.32
CA ARG A 90 2.36 -4.13 6.77
C ARG A 90 1.02 -4.01 7.51
N THR A 91 0.61 -5.06 8.25
CA THR A 91 -0.68 -5.09 8.97
C THR A 91 -0.55 -5.86 10.29
N LYS A 92 -1.42 -5.55 11.27
CA LYS A 92 -1.55 -6.34 12.50
C LYS A 92 -1.87 -7.81 12.22
N SER A 93 -2.71 -8.09 11.22
CA SER A 93 -3.10 -9.46 10.88
C SER A 93 -1.93 -10.28 10.34
N HIS A 94 -1.06 -9.68 9.51
CA HIS A 94 0.15 -10.36 9.02
C HIS A 94 1.16 -10.57 10.15
N LEU A 95 1.34 -9.59 11.04
CA LEU A 95 2.17 -9.79 12.23
C LEU A 95 1.63 -10.94 13.10
N LYS A 96 0.32 -10.95 13.36
CA LYS A 96 -0.33 -12.01 14.15
C LYS A 96 -0.15 -13.37 13.48
N GLN A 97 -0.38 -13.48 12.18
CA GLN A 97 -0.16 -14.72 11.43
C GLN A 97 1.29 -15.19 11.53
N HIS A 98 2.27 -14.29 11.36
CA HIS A 98 3.67 -14.62 11.52
C HIS A 98 4.00 -15.13 12.92
N LYS A 99 3.58 -14.42 13.98
CA LYS A 99 3.77 -14.89 15.37
C LYS A 99 3.13 -16.25 15.59
N THR A 100 1.90 -16.42 15.13
CA THR A 100 1.15 -17.65 15.27
C THR A 100 1.78 -18.82 14.51
N MET A 101 2.41 -18.60 13.35
CA MET A 101 3.03 -19.69 12.56
C MET A 101 4.46 -20.01 12.99
N PHE A 102 5.24 -19.03 13.44
CA PHE A 102 6.68 -19.17 13.66
C PHE A 102 7.11 -19.04 15.12
N HIS A 103 6.27 -18.48 16.00
CA HIS A 103 6.62 -18.16 17.40
C HIS A 103 5.59 -18.65 18.45
N GLU A 104 4.35 -19.03 18.09
CA GLU A 104 3.30 -19.37 19.08
C GLU A 104 2.67 -20.78 18.92
N ARG A 105 2.76 -21.48 17.78
CA ARG A 105 2.03 -22.76 17.56
C ARG A 105 2.87 -24.04 17.71
N ASN A 106 2.35 -24.91 18.58
CA ASN A 106 2.61 -26.35 18.69
C ASN A 106 1.79 -27.17 17.66
N LEU A 107 1.90 -26.95 16.35
CA LEU A 107 1.38 -27.93 15.38
C LEU A 107 2.48 -28.45 14.50
N GLY A 108 2.87 -29.70 14.76
CA GLY A 108 3.21 -30.76 13.79
C GLY A 108 4.38 -30.54 12.84
N ASP A 109 4.51 -29.36 12.26
CA ASP A 109 5.54 -28.96 11.32
C ASP A 109 6.32 -27.78 11.90
N ALA A 110 7.60 -28.03 12.20
CA ALA A 110 8.55 -27.06 12.71
C ALA A 110 8.88 -26.01 11.63
N ASN A 111 7.97 -25.06 11.42
CA ASN A 111 8.21 -23.95 10.52
C ASN A 111 9.28 -23.03 11.12
N ARG A 112 10.45 -23.03 10.48
CA ARG A 112 11.59 -22.19 10.85
C ARG A 112 11.31 -20.76 10.42
N CYS A 113 11.44 -19.81 11.35
CA CYS A 113 11.42 -18.40 11.00
C CYS A 113 12.60 -18.12 10.06
N GLU A 114 12.33 -17.64 8.85
CA GLU A 114 13.37 -17.35 7.87
C GLU A 114 14.29 -16.17 8.27
N PHE A 115 13.87 -15.38 9.27
CA PHE A 115 14.57 -14.17 9.70
C PHE A 115 15.46 -14.37 10.93
N CYS A 116 14.99 -15.10 11.94
CA CYS A 116 15.84 -15.45 13.10
C CYS A 116 16.39 -16.88 13.04
N GLY A 117 15.95 -17.69 12.06
CA GLY A 117 16.38 -19.09 11.91
C GLY A 117 15.84 -20.03 13.00
N GLN A 118 15.04 -19.52 13.94
CA GLN A 118 14.54 -20.30 15.07
C GLN A 118 13.27 -21.07 14.71
N THR A 119 13.21 -22.28 15.23
CA THR A 119 12.01 -23.10 15.36
C THR A 119 11.53 -23.05 16.81
N TYR A 120 10.26 -23.34 17.05
CA TYR A 120 9.74 -23.50 18.42
C TYR A 120 10.52 -24.56 19.25
N LEU A 121 11.18 -25.52 18.61
CA LEU A 121 11.98 -26.56 19.27
C LEU A 121 13.33 -26.04 19.82
N ASP A 122 13.83 -24.92 19.30
CA ASP A 122 15.10 -24.33 19.77
C ASP A 122 14.94 -23.69 21.17
N GLU A 123 13.72 -23.27 21.53
CA GLU A 123 13.41 -22.71 22.85
C GLU A 123 13.30 -23.78 23.95
N ILE A 124 12.91 -25.03 23.61
CA ILE A 124 12.85 -26.14 24.58
C ILE A 124 14.26 -26.56 25.04
N GLN A 125 15.29 -26.40 24.20
CA GLN A 125 16.67 -26.70 24.57
C GLN A 125 17.36 -25.58 25.38
N ALA A 126 16.90 -24.33 25.27
CA ALA A 126 17.43 -23.21 26.04
C ALA A 126 16.96 -23.21 27.51
N GLY A 127 15.79 -23.80 27.80
CA GLY A 127 15.23 -23.90 29.15
C GLY A 127 15.75 -25.06 30.03
N SER A 128 16.75 -25.83 29.58
CA SER A 128 17.34 -26.94 30.36
C SER A 128 18.80 -26.70 30.78
N LYS A 129 19.25 -25.45 30.85
CA LYS A 129 20.60 -25.08 31.30
C LYS A 129 20.67 -24.12 32.49
N GLU A 130 19.61 -23.98 33.26
CA GLU A 130 19.67 -23.29 34.56
C GLU A 130 18.91 -24.11 35.60
N ASP A 131 19.54 -25.16 36.13
CA ASP A 131 19.34 -25.73 37.48
C ASP A 131 20.27 -26.95 37.69
N VAL A 132 21.57 -26.75 37.47
CA VAL A 132 22.62 -27.55 38.11
C VAL A 132 23.65 -26.56 38.64
N GLN A 133 23.39 -26.02 39.83
CA GLN A 133 24.30 -26.07 40.97
C GLN A 133 23.60 -25.63 42.26
#